data_AF-A0A0F9MNH9-F1
#
_entry.id   AF-A0A0F9MNH9-F1
#
_cell.length_a   1.000
_cell.length_b   1.000
_cell.length_c   1.000
_cell.angle_alpha   90.00
_cell.angle_beta   90.00
_cell.angle_gamma   90.00
#
_symmetry.space_group_name_H-M   'P 1'
#
loop_
_entity.id
_entity.type
_entity.pdbx_description
1 polymer ?
#
loop_
_entity_poly.entity_id
_entity_poly.type
_entity_poly.pdbx_seq_one_letter_code
_entity_poly.pdbx_strand_id
1 'polypeptide(L)' 'MIVTFEKRIQDRLDQIERDEGIPPVEFVHQAVEVWSLADADMRRALGICVMRWVLEKVRR' A
#
# COMPACT_ATOMS: atom_id res chain seq x y z
N MET A 1 18.64 -1.89 -8.78
CA MET A 1 17.48 -1.09 -9.24
C MET A 1 17.24 -0.01 -8.20
N ILE A 2 17.17 1.26 -8.60
CA ILE A 2 16.82 2.37 -7.70
C ILE A 2 15.34 2.68 -7.95
N VAL A 3 14.52 2.67 -6.90
CA VAL A 3 13.09 3.03 -6.97
C VAL A 3 12.92 4.38 -6.30
N THR A 4 12.39 5.34 -7.04
CA THR A 4 12.09 6.68 -6.53
C THR A 4 10.58 6.87 -6.49
N PHE A 5 10.07 7.35 -5.37
CA PHE A 5 8.66 7.66 -5.20
C PHE A 5 8.39 9.14 -5.40
N GLU A 6 7.23 9.48 -5.97
CA GLU A 6 6.74 10.86 -5.99
C GLU A 6 6.52 11.37 -4.56
N LYS A 7 6.62 12.70 -4.36
CA LYS A 7 6.47 13.33 -3.05
C LYS A 7 5.19 12.91 -2.33
N ARG A 8 4.06 12.82 -3.04
CA ARG A 8 2.79 12.37 -2.47
C ARG A 8 2.86 10.97 -1.85
N ILE A 9 3.64 10.06 -2.43
CA ILE A 9 3.80 8.71 -1.92
C ILE A 9 4.76 8.69 -0.73
N GLN A 10 5.82 9.50 -0.78
CA GLN A 10 6.72 9.70 0.36
C GLN A 10 5.95 10.24 1.57
N ASP A 11 5.16 11.30 1.39
CA ASP A 11 4.35 11.90 2.47
C ASP A 11 3.37 10.87 3.08
N ARG A 12 2.90 9.89 2.31
CA ARG A 12 2.04 8.78 2.81
C ARG A 12 2.83 7.74 3.58
N LEU A 13 4.04 7.39 3.14
CA LEU A 13 4.92 6.47 3.87
C LEU A 13 5.33 7.08 5.21
N ASP A 14 5.65 8.37 5.26
CA ASP A 14 5.96 9.10 6.49
C ASP A 14 4.75 9.17 7.44
N GLN A 15 3.53 9.21 6.90
CA GLN A 15 2.31 9.13 7.71
C GLN A 15 2.13 7.72 8.31
N ILE A 16 2.35 6.67 7.52
CA ILE A 16 2.28 5.28 7.98
C ILE A 16 3.32 5.02 9.08
N GLU A 17 4.56 5.49 8.91
CA GLU A 17 5.59 5.37 9.95
C GLU A 17 5.18 6.07 11.25
N ARG A 18 4.58 7.27 11.16
CA ARG A 18 4.10 7.99 12.34
C ARG A 18 2.92 7.30 13.04
N ASP A 19 2.01 6.72 12.27
CA ASP A 19 0.78 6.11 12.81
C ASP A 19 1.01 4.68 13.30
N GLU A 20 1.86 3.91 12.62
CA GLU A 20 2.02 2.47 12.81
C GLU A 20 3.42 2.08 13.33
N GLY A 21 4.40 3.00 13.31
CA GLY A 21 5.77 2.73 13.72
C GLY A 21 6.57 1.89 12.72
N ILE A 22 6.08 1.74 11.48
CA ILE A 22 6.69 0.91 10.44
C ILE A 22 7.54 1.78 9.51
N PRO A 23 8.86 1.55 9.41
CA PRO A 23 9.72 2.33 8.52
C PRO A 23 9.32 2.18 7.03
N PRO A 24 9.45 3.24 6.21
CA PRO A 24 9.06 3.21 4.79
C PRO A 24 9.69 2.06 3.98
N VAL A 25 10.97 1.75 4.24
CA VAL A 25 11.67 0.66 3.56
C VAL A 25 11.08 -0.70 3.91
N GLU A 26 10.77 -0.92 5.19
CA GLU A 26 10.18 -2.17 5.65
C GLU A 26 8.78 -2.35 5.08
N PHE A 27 7.96 -1.29 5.12
CA PHE A 27 6.64 -1.28 4.51
C PHE A 27 6.69 -1.65 3.02
N VAL A 28 7.60 -1.03 2.26
CA VAL A 28 7.74 -1.31 0.82
C VAL A 28 8.18 -2.75 0.58
N HIS A 29 9.14 -3.27 1.34
CA HIS A 29 9.57 -4.67 1.22
C HIS A 29 8.43 -5.65 1.49
N GLN A 30 7.69 -5.46 2.59
CA GLN A 30 6.55 -6.29 2.93
C GLN A 30 5.44 -6.20 1.88
N ALA A 31 5.14 -4.99 1.39
CA ALA A 31 4.14 -4.79 0.35
C ALA A 31 4.53 -5.50 -0.96
N VAL A 32 5.81 -5.45 -1.35
CA VAL A 32 6.31 -6.15 -2.53
C VAL A 32 6.25 -7.67 -2.33
N GLU A 33 6.66 -8.17 -1.17
CA GLU A 33 6.61 -9.60 -0.85
C GLU A 33 5.18 -10.12 -0.95
N VAL A 34 4.23 -9.50 -0.25
CA VAL A 34 2.81 -9.89 -0.29
C VAL A 34 2.26 -9.80 -1.71
N TRP A 35 2.57 -8.72 -2.45
CA TRP A 35 2.05 -8.57 -3.81
C TRP A 35 2.64 -9.56 -4.82
N SER A 36 3.86 -10.03 -4.58
CA SER A 36 4.54 -10.99 -5.45
C SER A 36 3.94 -12.40 -5.35
N LEU A 37 3.30 -12.73 -4.23
CA LEU A 37 2.64 -14.03 -4.00
C LEU A 37 1.27 -14.14 -4.68
N ALA A 38 0.67 -13.01 -5.09
CA ALA A 38 -0.61 -13.00 -5.77
C ALA A 38 -0.45 -13.22 -7.28
N ASP A 39 -1.32 -14.01 -7.90
CA ASP A 39 -1.43 -14.05 -9.36
C ASP A 39 -2.22 -12.83 -9.91
N ALA A 40 -2.43 -12.78 -11.23
CA ALA A 40 -3.11 -11.65 -11.87
C ALA A 40 -4.57 -11.48 -11.41
N ASP A 41 -5.30 -12.57 -11.18
CA ASP A 41 -6.70 -12.52 -10.77
C ASP A 41 -6.82 -12.19 -9.29
N MET A 42 -5.93 -12.72 -8.45
CA MET A 42 -5.81 -12.34 -7.04
C MET A 42 -5.50 -10.85 -6.88
N ARG A 43 -4.56 -10.31 -7.67
CA ARG A 43 -4.26 -8.87 -7.68
C ARG A 43 -5.48 -8.02 -8.04
N ARG A 44 -6.26 -8.45 -9.03
CA ARG A 44 -7.50 -7.76 -9.42
C ARG A 44 -8.54 -7.80 -8.30
N ALA A 45 -8.73 -8.95 -7.67
CA ALA A 45 -9.68 -9.11 -6.57
C ALA A 45 -9.30 -8.23 -5.37
N LEU A 46 -8.03 -8.24 -4.96
CA LEU A 46 -7.53 -7.41 -3.87
C LEU A 46 -7.70 -5.92 -4.16
N GLY A 47 -7.43 -5.48 -5.40
CA GLY A 47 -7.70 -4.10 -5.81
C GLY A 47 -9.17 -3.69 -5.65
N ILE A 48 -10.11 -4.56 -6.03
CA ILE A 48 -11.55 -4.32 -5.85
C ILE A 48 -11.93 -4.24 -4.37
N CYS A 49 -11.41 -5.14 -3.54
CA CYS A 49 -11.67 -5.14 -2.10
C CYS A 49 -11.19 -3.84 -1.44
N VAL A 50 -9.96 -3.40 -1.73
CA VAL A 50 -9.40 -2.15 -1.21
C VAL A 50 -10.26 -0.95 -1.64
N MET A 51 -10.69 -0.89 -2.91
CA MET A 51 -11.56 0.19 -3.38
C MET A 51 -12.90 0.22 -2.63
N ARG A 52 -13.51 -0.95 -2.35
CA ARG A 52 -14.75 -1.02 -1.58
C ARG A 52 -14.59 -0.46 -0.16
N TRP A 53 -13.52 -0.84 0.54
CA TRP A 53 -13.25 -0.31 1.88
C TRP A 53 -13.05 1.21 1.89
N VAL A 54 -12.34 1.74 0.90
CA VAL A 54 -12.17 3.20 0.77
C VAL A 54 -13.51 3.89 0.55
N LEU A 55 -14.37 3.35 -0.33
CA LEU A 55 -15.71 3.91 -0.57
C LEU A 55 -16.59 3.85 0.67
N GLU A 56 -16.53 2.76 1.44
CA GLU A 56 -17.26 2.63 2.71
C GLU A 56 -16.78 3.65 3.75
N LYS A 57 -15.48 3.92 3.81
CA LYS A 57 -14.90 4.95 4.69
C LYS A 57 -15.35 6.36 4.33
N VAL A 58 -15.54 6.67 3.05
CA VAL A 58 -16.01 7.98 2.57
C VAL A 58 -17.52 8.19 2.80
N ARG A 59 -18.30 7.11 2.89
CA ARG A 59 -19.75 7.17 3.13
C ARG A 59 -20.14 7.39 4.60
N ARG A 60 -19.21 7.18 5.54
CA ARG A 60 -19.40 7.41 6.98
C ARG A 60 -18.91 8.80 7.35
#